data_AF-A0A7Z9PLW2-F1
#
_entry.id   AF-A0A7Z9PLW2-F1
#
_cell.length_a   1.000
_cell.length_b   1.000
_cell.length_c   1.000
_cell.angle_alpha   90.00
_cell.angle_beta   90.00
_cell.angle_gamma   90.00
#
_symmetry.space_group_name_H-M   'P 1'
#
loop_
_entity.id
_entity.type
_entity.pdbx_description
1 polymer ?
#
loop_
_entity_poly.entity_id
_entity_poly.type
_entity_poly.pdbx_seq_one_letter_code
_entity_poly.pdbx_strand_id
1 'polypeptide(L)'
;MAEEKMSEVTKILIAFVCVMITGGVIIATSGVSNEKRASNAVLTHYSNMSRIAQYQCPKAILKHTGEKAYVVSNSESDKDTFVTLTYDGSEKFSKASCSIDRFGKVTQVVVDGKEML
;
A
#
# COMPACT_ATOMS: atom_id res chain seq x y z
N MET A 1 -7.97 -55.39 -24.10
CA MET A 1 -7.03 -54.54 -23.33
C MET A 1 -5.84 -54.33 -24.24
N ALA A 2 -5.83 -53.22 -24.99
CA ALA A 2 -4.82 -52.97 -26.01
C ALA A 2 -3.60 -52.35 -25.34
N GLU A 3 -2.53 -53.16 -25.20
CA GLU A 3 -1.19 -52.67 -24.91
C GLU A 3 -0.64 -52.07 -26.21
N GLU A 4 -0.98 -50.81 -26.49
CA GLU A 4 -0.38 -50.07 -27.59
C GLU A 4 1.01 -49.59 -27.12
N LYS A 5 2.06 -50.03 -27.81
CA LYS A 5 3.43 -49.51 -27.68
C LYS A 5 3.45 -48.04 -28.09
N MET A 6 3.00 -47.15 -27.21
CA MET A 6 3.15 -45.72 -27.40
C MET A 6 4.65 -45.42 -27.50
N SER A 7 5.07 -44.92 -28.67
CA SER A 7 6.42 -44.44 -28.93
C SER A 7 6.84 -43.50 -27.78
N GLU A 8 8.11 -43.54 -27.38
CA GLU A 8 8.65 -42.71 -26.31
C GLU A 8 8.32 -41.22 -26.53
N VAL A 9 8.29 -40.82 -27.80
CA VAL A 9 7.85 -39.50 -28.27
C VAL A 9 6.37 -39.22 -27.97
N THR A 10 5.48 -40.20 -28.17
CA THR A 10 4.04 -40.10 -27.88
C THR A 10 3.78 -39.92 -26.38
N LYS A 11 4.54 -40.61 -25.52
CA LYS A 11 4.45 -40.43 -24.05
C LYS A 11 4.86 -39.02 -23.62
N ILE A 12 5.94 -38.48 -24.20
CA ILE A 12 6.42 -37.12 -23.91
C ILE A 12 5.39 -36.08 -24.37
N LEU A 13 4.78 -36.27 -25.54
CA LEU A 13 3.77 -35.36 -26.09
C LEU A 13 2.50 -35.30 -25.22
N ILE A 14 2.03 -36.46 -24.74
CA ILE A 14 0.88 -36.54 -23.83
C ILE A 14 1.19 -35.86 -22.49
N ALA A 15 2.38 -36.08 -21.93
CA ALA A 15 2.79 -35.43 -20.68
C ALA A 15 2.82 -33.90 -20.82
N PHE A 16 3.31 -33.38 -21.94
CA PHE A 16 3.35 -31.95 -22.21
C PHE A 16 1.96 -31.32 -22.33
N VAL A 17 1.03 -31.99 -23.02
CA VAL A 17 -0.37 -31.56 -23.13
C VAL A 17 -1.06 -31.59 -21.76
N CYS A 18 -0.82 -32.62 -20.95
CA CYS A 18 -1.35 -32.67 -19.58
C CYS A 18 -0.88 -31.47 -18.76
N VAL A 19 0.42 -31.17 -18.76
CA VAL A 19 0.96 -30.00 -18.01
C VAL A 19 0.37 -28.68 -18.51
N MET A 20 0.19 -28.52 -19.83
CA MET A 20 -0.47 -27.35 -20.41
C MET A 20 -1.90 -27.19 -19.92
N ILE A 21 -2.67 -28.28 -19.88
CA ILE A 21 -4.06 -28.27 -19.41
C ILE A 21 -4.10 -27.95 -17.91
N THR A 22 -3.27 -28.59 -17.08
CA THR A 22 -3.24 -28.30 -15.63
C THR A 22 -2.84 -26.85 -15.36
N GLY A 23 -1.84 -26.33 -16.08
CA GLY A 23 -1.43 -24.93 -16.00
C GLY A 23 -2.56 -23.96 -16.39
N GLY A 24 -3.26 -24.26 -17.48
CA GLY A 24 -4.42 -23.47 -17.94
C GLY A 24 -5.58 -23.47 -16.93
N VAL A 25 -5.88 -24.61 -16.30
CA VAL A 25 -6.91 -24.71 -15.26
C VAL A 25 -6.54 -23.88 -14.02
N ILE A 26 -5.27 -23.92 -13.59
CA ILE A 26 -4.80 -23.09 -12.47
C ILE A 26 -4.95 -21.61 -12.82
N ILE A 27 -4.59 -21.17 -14.02
CA ILE A 27 -4.73 -19.77 -14.45
C ILE A 27 -6.22 -19.36 -14.51
N ALA A 28 -7.10 -20.22 -15.03
CA ALA A 28 -8.53 -19.95 -15.11
C ALA A 28 -9.22 -19.88 -13.74
N THR A 29 -8.77 -20.68 -12.77
CA THR A 29 -9.36 -20.76 -11.42
C THR A 29 -8.66 -19.84 -10.41
N SER A 30 -7.44 -19.38 -10.70
CA SER A 30 -6.69 -18.42 -9.87
C SER A 30 -7.12 -16.96 -10.07
N GLY A 31 -8.23 -16.73 -10.78
CA GLY A 31 -8.92 -15.45 -10.80
C GLY A 31 -9.09 -14.94 -9.37
N VAL A 32 -8.25 -13.98 -9.01
CA VAL A 32 -8.14 -13.43 -7.66
C VAL A 32 -9.55 -13.02 -7.23
N SER A 33 -10.09 -13.64 -6.18
CA SER A 33 -11.45 -13.35 -5.72
C SER A 33 -11.64 -11.84 -5.58
N ASN A 34 -12.83 -11.33 -5.91
CA ASN A 34 -13.11 -9.89 -5.88
C ASN A 34 -12.73 -9.25 -4.53
N GLU A 35 -12.86 -10.02 -3.45
CA GLU A 35 -12.46 -9.66 -2.08
C GLU A 35 -10.94 -9.44 -1.92
N LYS A 36 -10.10 -10.32 -2.50
CA LYS A 36 -8.64 -10.16 -2.48
C LYS A 36 -8.19 -9.00 -3.36
N ARG A 37 -8.86 -8.76 -4.48
CA ARG A 37 -8.57 -7.62 -5.37
C ARG A 37 -8.96 -6.29 -4.71
N ALA A 38 -10.11 -6.24 -4.03
CA ALA A 38 -10.53 -5.06 -3.26
C ALA A 38 -9.59 -4.81 -2.07
N SER A 39 -9.21 -5.84 -1.33
CA SER A 39 -8.26 -5.72 -0.21
C SER A 39 -6.89 -5.20 -0.67
N ASN A 40 -6.38 -5.71 -1.79
CA ASN A 40 -5.11 -5.24 -2.35
C ASN A 40 -5.19 -3.79 -2.86
N ALA A 41 -6.32 -3.39 -3.43
CA ALA A 41 -6.55 -2.02 -3.87
C ALA A 41 -6.54 -1.03 -2.69
N VAL A 42 -7.23 -1.37 -1.59
CA VAL A 42 -7.25 -0.57 -0.36
C VAL A 42 -5.85 -0.46 0.25
N LEU A 43 -5.10 -1.57 0.33
CA LEU A 43 -3.73 -1.55 0.85
C LEU A 43 -2.79 -0.66 0.02
N THR A 44 -2.92 -0.73 -1.31
CA THR A 44 -2.09 0.06 -2.23
C THR A 44 -2.46 1.54 -2.12
N HIS A 45 -3.74 1.86 -2.02
CA HIS A 45 -4.20 3.23 -1.84
C HIS A 45 -3.71 3.84 -0.52
N TYR A 46 -3.89 3.11 0.59
CA TYR A 46 -3.41 3.55 1.90
C TYR A 46 -1.90 3.73 1.94
N SER A 47 -1.12 2.78 1.41
CA SER A 47 0.35 2.90 1.40
C SER A 47 0.85 4.09 0.58
N ASN A 48 0.18 4.40 -0.55
CA ASN A 48 0.47 5.61 -1.31
C ASN A 48 0.13 6.88 -0.53
N MET A 49 -1.04 6.93 0.12
CA MET A 49 -1.46 8.07 0.93
C MET A 49 -0.49 8.32 2.09
N SER A 50 -0.15 7.29 2.87
CA SER A 50 0.83 7.40 3.97
C SER A 50 2.21 7.86 3.48
N ARG A 51 2.63 7.43 2.29
CA ARG A 51 3.89 7.85 1.69
C ARG A 51 3.88 9.32 1.26
N ILE A 52 2.75 9.81 0.75
CA ILE A 52 2.57 11.24 0.46
C ILE A 52 2.56 12.06 1.77
N ALA A 53 1.88 11.56 2.81
CA ALA A 53 1.84 12.20 4.13
C ALA A 53 3.26 12.40 4.68
N GLN A 54 4.10 11.36 4.63
CA GLN A 54 5.49 11.42 5.07
C GLN A 54 6.35 12.45 4.32
N TYR A 55 5.94 12.87 3.13
CA TYR A 55 6.66 13.89 2.38
C TYR A 55 6.09 15.30 2.58
N GLN A 56 4.76 15.43 2.56
CA GLN A 56 4.09 16.73 2.67
C GLN A 56 4.07 17.26 4.10
N CYS A 57 3.85 16.40 5.09
CA CYS A 57 3.73 16.83 6.48
C CYS A 57 5.02 17.43 7.04
N PRO A 58 6.22 16.82 6.86
CA PRO A 58 7.46 17.45 7.32
C PRO A 58 7.74 18.79 6.64
N LYS A 59 7.35 18.95 5.37
CA LYS A 59 7.47 20.22 4.65
C LYS A 59 6.53 21.28 5.20
N ALA A 60 5.28 20.92 5.49
CA ALA A 60 4.30 21.82 6.08
C ALA A 60 4.76 22.26 7.47
N ILE A 61 5.16 21.31 8.33
CA ILE A 61 5.67 21.60 9.67
C ILE A 61 6.91 22.50 9.58
N LEU A 62 7.89 22.18 8.74
CA LEU A 62 9.09 23.01 8.52
C LEU A 62 8.74 24.45 8.10
N LYS A 63 7.71 24.63 7.27
CA LYS A 63 7.27 25.96 6.82
C LYS A 63 6.71 26.80 7.98
N HIS A 64 6.06 26.18 8.95
CA HIS A 64 5.43 26.86 10.08
C HIS A 64 6.34 26.99 11.31
N THR A 65 7.17 25.99 11.59
CA THR A 65 8.02 25.94 12.80
C THR A 65 9.46 26.32 12.53
N GLY A 66 9.94 26.18 11.29
CA GLY A 66 11.36 26.30 10.95
C GLY A 66 12.22 25.10 11.38
N GLU A 67 11.62 24.04 11.93
CA GLU A 67 12.28 22.78 12.27
C GLU A 67 11.76 21.63 11.42
N LYS A 68 12.65 20.72 11.02
CA LYS A 68 12.28 19.53 10.26
C LYS A 68 11.76 18.44 11.21
N ALA A 69 10.52 18.01 10.97
CA ALA A 69 9.93 16.88 11.65
C ALA A 69 10.38 15.56 11.01
N TYR A 70 11.34 14.87 11.64
CA TYR A 70 11.95 13.65 11.09
C TYR A 70 11.33 12.35 11.62
N VAL A 71 10.90 12.34 12.88
CA VAL A 71 10.45 11.13 13.56
C VAL A 71 8.94 11.18 13.72
N VAL A 72 8.25 10.27 13.03
CA VAL A 72 6.82 10.04 13.22
C VAL A 72 6.64 9.25 14.51
N SER A 73 5.97 9.82 15.49
CA SER A 73 5.67 9.17 16.76
C SER A 73 4.35 8.43 16.76
N ASN A 74 3.38 8.92 15.98
CA ASN A 74 2.10 8.26 15.79
C ASN A 74 1.57 8.45 14.37
N SER A 75 0.81 7.48 13.89
CA SER A 75 0.13 7.54 12.61
C SER A 75 -1.29 7.04 12.81
N GLU A 76 -2.25 7.94 12.66
CA GLU A 76 -3.68 7.63 12.72
C GLU A 76 -4.28 7.70 11.31
N SER A 77 -5.14 6.75 10.95
CA SER A 77 -5.80 6.75 9.65
C SER A 77 -7.03 5.86 9.63
N ASP A 78 -8.06 6.34 8.95
CA ASP A 78 -9.25 5.59 8.55
C ASP A 78 -9.00 4.66 7.34
N LYS A 79 -7.80 4.68 6.75
CA LYS A 79 -7.37 3.91 5.57
C LYS A 79 -8.10 4.24 4.26
N ASP A 80 -9.17 5.02 4.31
CA ASP A 80 -9.92 5.44 3.13
C ASP A 80 -9.81 6.95 2.87
N THR A 81 -10.04 7.76 3.90
CA THR A 81 -10.28 9.21 3.71
C THR A 81 -9.14 10.13 4.14
N PHE A 82 -8.41 9.80 5.20
CA PHE A 82 -7.33 10.64 5.74
C PHE A 82 -6.19 9.86 6.39
N VAL A 83 -5.02 10.50 6.48
CA VAL A 83 -3.88 10.06 7.30
C VAL A 83 -3.41 11.24 8.13
N THR A 84 -3.26 11.02 9.43
CA THR A 84 -2.72 11.98 10.38
C THR A 84 -1.40 11.47 10.93
N LEU A 85 -0.33 12.21 10.69
CA LEU A 85 1.00 11.92 11.20
C LEU A 85 1.33 12.87 12.34
N THR A 86 1.69 12.29 13.48
CA THR A 86 2.20 13.01 14.64
C THR A 86 3.71 12.87 14.71
N TYR A 87 4.36 13.96 15.08
CA TYR A 87 5.80 14.10 15.19
C TYR A 87 6.15 14.68 16.55
N ASP A 88 7.19 14.15 17.16
CA ASP A 88 7.82 14.78 18.32
C ASP A 88 9.01 15.62 17.83
N GLY A 89 9.06 16.87 18.28
CA GLY A 89 10.14 17.81 17.98
C GLY A 89 11.04 18.00 19.20
N SER A 90 12.23 18.56 18.96
CA SER A 90 13.25 18.68 20.02
C SER A 90 13.58 20.13 20.38
N GLU A 91 13.43 21.10 19.47
CA GLU A 91 13.93 22.47 19.70
C GLU A 91 12.85 23.55 19.58
N LYS A 92 12.16 23.62 18.43
CA LYS A 92 11.24 24.68 18.01
C LYS A 92 9.77 24.30 18.19
N PHE A 93 9.48 23.01 18.24
CA PHE A 93 8.17 22.48 18.63
C PHE A 93 8.38 21.24 19.49
N SER A 94 7.48 20.96 20.42
CA SER A 94 7.48 19.70 21.16
C SER A 94 6.66 18.65 20.45
N LYS A 95 5.49 19.01 19.91
CA LYS A 95 4.60 18.08 19.21
C LYS A 95 3.93 18.72 18.02
N ALA A 96 4.00 18.08 16.86
CA ALA A 96 3.31 18.52 15.66
C ALA A 96 2.45 17.39 15.09
N SER A 97 1.24 17.71 14.65
CA SER A 97 0.34 16.81 13.95
C SER A 97 0.02 17.41 12.59
N CYS A 98 -0.03 16.56 11.57
CA CYS A 98 -0.40 16.95 10.22
C CYS A 98 -1.32 15.91 9.62
N SER A 99 -2.46 16.36 9.12
CA SER A 99 -3.46 15.53 8.47
C SER A 99 -3.46 15.80 6.97
N ILE A 100 -3.53 14.73 6.18
CA ILE A 100 -3.72 14.80 4.74
C ILE A 100 -5.00 14.07 4.32
N ASP A 101 -5.60 14.51 3.21
CA ASP A 101 -6.72 13.83 2.57
C ASP A 101 -6.27 12.71 1.61
N ARG A 102 -7.25 11.97 1.10
CA ARG A 102 -7.10 10.97 0.02
C ARG A 102 -6.46 11.49 -1.27
N PHE A 103 -6.45 12.81 -1.50
CA PHE A 103 -5.82 13.44 -2.66
C PHE A 103 -4.39 13.91 -2.36
N GLY A 104 -3.88 13.68 -1.15
CA GLY A 104 -2.55 14.09 -0.72
C GLY A 104 -2.43 15.58 -0.38
N LYS A 105 -3.56 16.29 -0.20
CA LYS A 105 -3.58 17.67 0.27
C LYS A 105 -3.51 17.70 1.80
N VAL A 106 -2.68 18.60 2.33
CA VAL A 106 -2.65 18.87 3.77
C VAL A 106 -3.94 19.60 4.14
N THR A 107 -4.73 19.00 5.03
CA THR A 107 -6.01 19.53 5.50
C THR A 107 -5.92 20.16 6.87
N GLN A 108 -4.98 19.71 7.71
CA GLN A 108 -4.78 20.25 9.04
C GLN A 108 -3.31 20.21 9.43
N VAL A 109 -2.84 21.25 10.10
CA VAL A 109 -1.52 21.27 10.74
C VAL A 109 -1.66 21.85 12.14
N VAL A 110 -1.33 21.07 13.16
CA VAL A 110 -1.35 21.49 14.55
C VAL A 110 0.06 21.41 15.11
N VAL A 111 0.57 22.49 15.71
CA VAL A 111 1.89 22.53 16.36
C VAL A 111 1.72 23.03 17.78
N ASP A 112 2.17 22.24 18.75
CA ASP A 112 2.07 22.53 20.20
C ASP A 112 0.65 22.94 20.63
N GLY A 113 -0.35 22.27 20.04
CA GLY A 113 -1.77 22.53 20.30
C GLY A 113 -2.35 23.77 19.59
N LYS A 114 -1.55 24.48 18.78
CA LYS A 114 -2.03 25.57 17.91
C LYS A 114 -2.28 25.08 16.50
N GLU A 115 -3.50 25.26 16.02
CA GLU A 115 -3.86 25.04 14.62
C GLU A 115 -3.22 26.13 13.75
N MET A 116 -2.42 25.70 12.78
CA MET A 116 -1.73 26.53 11.80
C MET A 116 -2.42 26.50 10.44
N LEU A 117 -3.24 25.47 10.21
CA LEU A 117 -4.07 25.22 9.04
C LEU A 117 -5.26 24.36 9.45
#